data_AF-A0A3C1JRS5-F1
#
_entry.id   AF-A0A3C1JRS5-F1
#
_cell.length_a   1.000
_cell.length_b   1.000
_cell.length_c   1.000
_cell.angle_alpha   90.00
_cell.angle_beta   90.00
_cell.angle_gamma   90.00
#
_symmetry.space_group_name_H-M   'P 1'
#
loop_
_entity.id
_entity.type
_entity.pdbx_description
1 polymer ?
#
loop_
_entity_poly.entity_id
_entity_poly.type
_entity_poly.pdbx_seq_one_letter_code
_entity_poly.pdbx_strand_id
1 'polypeptide(L)' 'PELRGMPSEFIHHPWDAPDSVLRGAKVRLGDTYPHPIVDHSVARERFLETATRHLKRSPGSQSAPLRLPID' A
#
# COMPACT_ATOMS: atom_id res chain seq x y z
N PRO A 1 -14.69 -6.57 -12.99
CA PRO A 1 -13.27 -6.35 -12.65
C PRO A 1 -12.60 -7.68 -12.31
N GLU A 2 -11.28 -7.72 -12.44
CA GLU A 2 -10.39 -8.88 -12.25
C GLU A 2 -10.49 -9.51 -10.85
N LEU A 3 -10.76 -8.71 -9.81
CA LEU A 3 -10.92 -9.21 -8.43
C LEU A 3 -12.38 -9.41 -7.99
N ARG A 4 -13.36 -9.41 -8.91
CA ARG A 4 -14.80 -9.45 -8.55
C ARG A 4 -15.19 -10.67 -7.71
N GLY A 5 -14.53 -11.81 -7.91
CA GLY A 5 -14.79 -13.05 -7.18
C GLY A 5 -13.95 -13.22 -5.90
N MET A 6 -13.12 -12.24 -5.54
CA MET A 6 -12.23 -12.34 -4.38
C MET A 6 -13.03 -12.16 -3.08
N PRO A 7 -12.82 -13.00 -2.06
CA PRO A 7 -13.40 -12.79 -0.74
C PRO A 7 -12.94 -11.46 -0.11
N SER A 8 -13.79 -10.85 0.70
CA SER A 8 -13.48 -9.56 1.38
C SER A 8 -12.23 -9.62 2.25
N GLU A 9 -11.89 -10.80 2.78
CA GLU A 9 -10.65 -11.00 3.53
C GLU A 9 -9.43 -10.67 2.67
N PHE A 10 -9.37 -11.14 1.42
CA PHE A 10 -8.19 -11.04 0.57
C PHE A 10 -8.24 -9.90 -0.46
N ILE A 11 -9.32 -9.11 -0.52
CA ILE A 11 -9.48 -8.09 -1.57
C ILE A 11 -8.35 -7.05 -1.60
N HIS A 12 -7.76 -6.75 -0.44
CA HIS A 12 -6.66 -5.79 -0.29
C HIS A 12 -5.27 -6.43 -0.41
N HIS A 13 -5.18 -7.75 -0.31
CA HIS A 13 -3.93 -8.51 -0.33
C HIS A 13 -4.12 -9.86 -1.05
N PRO A 14 -4.53 -9.84 -2.33
CA PRO A 14 -4.85 -11.07 -3.06
C PRO A 14 -3.64 -11.99 -3.24
N TRP A 15 -2.41 -11.47 -3.13
CA TRP A 15 -1.18 -12.26 -3.19
C TRP A 15 -0.94 -13.17 -1.98
N ASP A 16 -1.62 -12.92 -0.86
CA ASP A 16 -1.55 -13.76 0.35
C ASP A 16 -2.68 -14.81 0.40
N ALA A 17 -3.60 -14.78 -0.56
CA ALA A 17 -4.71 -15.72 -0.62
C ALA A 17 -4.22 -17.14 -0.95
N PRO A 18 -4.80 -18.20 -0.35
CA PRO A 18 -4.50 -19.57 -0.72
C PRO A 18 -4.81 -19.86 -2.19
N ASP A 19 -4.07 -20.77 -2.82
CA ASP A 19 -4.26 -21.14 -4.23
C ASP A 19 -5.70 -21.58 -4.57
N SER A 20 -6.40 -22.23 -3.63
CA SER A 20 -7.79 -22.62 -3.80
C SER A 20 -8.72 -21.41 -3.95
N VAL A 21 -8.48 -20.36 -3.16
CA VAL A 21 -9.21 -19.09 -3.21
C VAL A 21 -8.89 -18.35 -4.51
N LEU A 22 -7.61 -18.27 -4.89
CA LEU A 22 -7.18 -17.66 -6.15
C LEU A 22 -7.84 -18.32 -7.36
N ARG A 23 -7.85 -19.66 -7.42
CA ARG A 23 -8.55 -20.41 -8.48
C ARG A 23 -10.05 -20.15 -8.48
N GLY A 24 -10.69 -20.16 -7.31
CA GLY A 24 -12.13 -19.87 -7.17
C GLY A 24 -12.49 -18.47 -7.65
N ALA A 25 -11.63 -17.48 -7.39
CA ALA A 25 -11.77 -16.10 -7.84
C ALA A 25 -11.33 -15.86 -9.30
N LYS A 26 -10.77 -16.89 -9.97
CA LYS A 26 -10.18 -16.81 -11.32
C LYS A 26 -9.01 -15.81 -11.40
N VAL A 27 -8.19 -15.75 -10.36
CA VAL A 27 -7.02 -14.87 -10.27
C VAL A 27 -5.74 -15.69 -10.43
N ARG A 28 -4.84 -15.23 -11.31
CA ARG A 28 -3.52 -15.79 -11.54
C ARG A 28 -2.48 -14.68 -11.38
N LEU A 29 -1.67 -14.78 -10.33
CA LEU A 29 -0.66 -13.78 -10.01
C LEU A 29 0.41 -13.73 -11.11
N GLY A 30 0.78 -12.52 -11.53
CA GLY A 30 1.69 -12.26 -12.66
C GLY A 30 1.03 -12.30 -14.04
N ASP A 31 -0.27 -12.57 -14.14
CA ASP A 31 -0.99 -12.62 -15.41
C ASP A 31 -2.31 -11.82 -15.34
N THR A 32 -3.33 -12.37 -14.69
CA THR A 32 -4.63 -11.68 -14.56
C THR A 32 -4.62 -10.64 -13.44
N TYR A 33 -3.65 -10.75 -12.51
CA TYR A 33 -3.39 -9.76 -11.48
C TYR A 33 -1.88 -9.76 -11.16
N PRO A 34 -1.20 -8.62 -10.99
CA PRO A 34 0.23 -8.61 -10.76
C PRO A 34 0.62 -9.08 -9.34
N HIS A 35 1.87 -9.53 -9.19
CA HIS A 35 2.48 -9.65 -7.86
C HIS A 35 2.78 -8.26 -7.28
N PRO A 36 2.89 -8.11 -5.95
CA PRO A 36 3.43 -6.90 -5.34
C PRO A 36 4.75 -6.53 -5.98
N ILE A 37 4.84 -5.30 -6.51
CA ILE A 37 6.05 -4.82 -7.19
C ILE A 37 7.16 -4.57 -6.17
N VAL A 38 6.79 -4.13 -4.97
CA VAL A 38 7.70 -3.87 -3.86
C VAL A 38 7.12 -4.42 -2.57
N ASP A 39 8.01 -4.85 -1.68
CA ASP A 39 7.64 -5.12 -0.29
C ASP A 39 7.36 -3.79 0.42
N HIS A 40 6.18 -3.66 1.02
CA HIS A 40 5.74 -2.40 1.62
C HIS A 40 6.54 -2.04 2.88
N SER A 41 7.02 -3.04 3.64
CA SER A 41 7.84 -2.80 4.83
C SER A 41 9.19 -2.19 4.43
N VAL A 42 9.84 -2.74 3.41
CA VAL A 42 11.09 -2.23 2.85
C VAL A 42 10.90 -0.86 2.22
N ALA A 43 9.82 -0.66 1.47
CA ALA A 43 9.50 0.64 0.88
C ALA A 43 9.30 1.72 1.95
N ARG A 44 8.60 1.40 3.03
CA ARG A 44 8.38 2.30 4.16
C ARG A 44 9.67 2.68 4.85
N GLU A 45 10.55 1.73 5.14
CA GLU A 45 11.84 2.00 5.79
C GLU A 45 12.70 2.95 4.94
N ARG A 46 12.87 2.63 3.65
CA ARG A 46 13.60 3.48 2.70
C ARG A 46 13.02 4.89 2.60
N PHE A 47 11.70 4.99 2.59
CA PHE A 47 11.01 6.28 2.58
C PHE A 47 11.31 7.08 3.85
N LEU A 48 11.18 6.48 5.04
CA LEU A 48 11.37 7.18 6.32
C LEU A 48 12.81 7.66 6.50
N GLU A 49 13.80 6.86 6.10
CA GLU A 49 15.21 7.26 6.10
C GLU A 49 15.42 8.51 5.22
N THR A 50 14.89 8.47 4.00
CA THR A 50 15.01 9.56 3.02
C THR A 50 14.28 10.83 3.48
N ALA A 51 13.04 10.69 3.96
CA ALA A 51 12.23 11.79 4.46
C ALA A 51 12.90 12.45 5.67
N THR A 52 13.45 11.67 6.61
CA THR A 52 14.17 12.20 7.77
C THR A 52 15.39 13.03 7.34
N ARG A 53 16.17 12.54 6.37
CA ARG A 53 17.32 13.26 5.82
C ARG A 53 16.91 14.56 5.13
N HIS A 54 15.79 14.55 4.42
CA HIS A 54 15.26 15.73 3.75
C HIS A 54 14.74 16.78 4.76
N LEU A 55 13.91 16.37 5.71
CA LEU A 55 13.33 17.25 6.72
C LEU A 55 14.39 17.87 7.64
N LYS A 56 15.45 17.14 7.99
CA LYS A 56 16.59 17.67 8.76
C LYS A 56 17.42 18.70 8.00
N ARG A 57 17.35 18.72 6.66
CA ARG A 57 18.05 19.70 5.80
C ARG A 57 17.23 20.97 5.55
N SER A 58 15.95 20.99 5.90
CA SER A 58 15.09 22.16 5.72
C SER A 58 15.02 23.01 7.01
N PRO A 59 15.66 24.19 7.07
CA PRO A 59 15.42 25.14 8.15
C PRO A 59 14.09 25.86 7.88
N GLY A 60 12.97 25.24 8.22
CA GLY A 60 11.66 25.88 8.05
C GLY A 60 10.50 24.90 7.94
N SER A 61 10.13 24.28 9.05
CA SER A 61 8.77 23.79 9.23
C SER A 61 8.36 24.04 10.66
N GLN A 62 8.10 25.32 10.98
CA GLN A 62 7.30 25.64 12.14
C GLN A 62 5.95 24.96 11.96
N SER A 63 5.61 24.10 12.92
CA SER A 63 4.31 23.46 13.06
C SER A 63 3.21 24.52 13.15
N ALA A 64 2.49 24.76 12.05
CA ALA A 64 1.19 25.39 12.10
C ALA A 64 0.16 24.28 12.41
N PRO A 65 -0.55 24.32 13.55
CA PRO A 65 -1.61 23.36 13.80
C PRO A 65 -2.71 23.60 12.76
N LEU A 66 -3.07 22.56 12.01
CA LEU A 66 -4.23 22.56 11.11
C LEU A 66 -5.50 22.76 11.95
N ARG A 67 -5.89 24.02 12.18
CA ARG A 67 -7.20 24.38 12.69
C ARG A 67 -8.05 24.80 11.50
N LEU A 68 -8.74 23.83 10.90
CA LEU A 68 -9.79 24.13 9.94
C LEU A 68 -11.01 24.63 10.73
N PRO A 69 -11.55 25.83 10.43
CA PRO A 69 -12.83 26.25 10.98
C PRO A 69 -13.93 25.37 10.38
N ILE A 70 -14.74 24.77 11.25
CA ILE A 70 -16.02 24.16 10.87
C ILE A 70 -17.03 25.29 11.03
N ASP A 71 -17.38 25.93 9.92
CA ASP A 71 -18.61 26.71 9.76
C ASP A 71 -19.43 26.06 8.63
#